data_AF-A0A1J5PSR2-F1
#
_entry.id   AF-A0A1J5PSR2-F1
#
_cell.length_a   1.000
_cell.length_b   1.000
_cell.length_c   1.000
_cell.angle_alpha   90.00
_cell.angle_beta   90.00
_cell.angle_gamma   90.00
#
_symmetry.space_group_name_H-M   'P 1'
#
loop_
_entity.id
_entity.type
_entity.pdbx_description
1 polymer ?
#
loop_
_entity_poly.entity_id
_entity_poly.type
_entity_poly.pdbx_seq_one_letter_code
_entity_poly.pdbx_strand_id
1 'polypeptide(L)'
;MILSAPVATAPLTILIMAIADGVHMLSHYGHNVRHGVSRVEAMKESIHSNFAPMLFTNVTSALGYLTMNMSDVPPFQTLGNVVAFGIMVAFFITVGLVPALMLILPGGKVHSQEESKFKLMERYQTFFLNHRYKMLFGSLLFTAVVGSFVTHNKFDDSFHEYFDQTTEFRQATDFTLQHLTGVYLMDFSIEASKPGGINEPAFLQKTDEFSNWLRQQPEVLHVNTFTDIMKRLNKNMHGDDPAQYKLPESRDRAEQ
;
A
#
# COMPACT_ATOMS: atom_id res chain seq x y z
N MET A 1 7.64 -15.03 -10.12
CA MET A 1 7.55 -13.72 -9.45
C MET A 1 6.26 -13.07 -9.95
N ILE A 2 5.18 -13.16 -9.18
CA ILE A 2 3.88 -12.61 -9.58
C ILE A 2 3.94 -11.10 -9.33
N LEU A 3 3.72 -10.28 -10.35
CA LEU A 3 3.52 -8.83 -10.20
C LEU A 3 2.22 -8.63 -9.43
N SER A 4 2.32 -8.48 -8.11
CA SER A 4 1.17 -8.11 -7.28
C SER A 4 0.72 -6.68 -7.61
N ALA A 5 -0.54 -6.34 -7.33
CA ALA A 5 -1.09 -5.03 -7.63
C ALA A 5 -0.24 -3.87 -7.06
N PRO A 6 0.31 -3.94 -5.81
CA PRO A 6 1.23 -2.91 -5.33
C PRO A 6 2.51 -2.81 -6.17
N VAL A 7 3.12 -3.94 -6.55
CA VAL A 7 4.38 -3.94 -7.32
C VAL A 7 4.19 -3.35 -8.72
N ALA A 8 3.00 -3.42 -9.29
CA ALA A 8 2.68 -2.86 -10.60
C ALA A 8 2.87 -1.33 -10.67
N THR A 9 2.86 -0.62 -9.54
CA THR A 9 3.11 0.84 -9.51
C THR A 9 4.59 1.21 -9.54
N ALA A 10 5.50 0.25 -9.32
CA ALA A 10 6.93 0.51 -9.21
C ALA A 10 7.52 1.23 -10.44
N PRO A 11 7.23 0.83 -11.70
CA PRO A 11 7.80 1.49 -12.87
C PRO A 11 7.42 2.96 -12.97
N LEU A 12 6.18 3.31 -12.62
CA LEU A 12 5.71 4.70 -12.63
C LEU A 12 6.48 5.55 -11.61
N THR A 13 6.64 5.04 -10.39
CA THR A 13 7.40 5.72 -9.34
C THR A 13 8.85 5.95 -9.75
N ILE A 14 9.52 4.92 -10.28
CA ILE A 14 10.91 5.01 -10.74
C ILE A 14 11.04 6.04 -11.87
N LEU A 15 10.09 6.04 -12.81
CA LEU A 15 10.06 6.98 -13.92
C LEU A 15 9.92 8.43 -13.43
N ILE A 16 9.01 8.70 -12.49
CA ILE A 16 8.82 10.05 -11.93
C ILE A 16 10.12 10.55 -11.29
N MET A 17 10.82 9.70 -10.53
CA MET A 17 12.09 10.07 -9.91
C MET A 17 13.18 10.35 -10.95
N ALA A 18 13.30 9.48 -11.96
CA ALA A 18 14.26 9.66 -13.05
C ALA A 18 14.03 10.98 -13.84
N ILE A 19 12.76 11.32 -14.08
CA ILE A 19 12.39 12.58 -14.75
C ILE A 19 12.78 13.78 -13.88
N ALA A 20 12.50 13.75 -12.58
CA ALA A 20 12.87 14.83 -11.66
C ALA A 20 14.39 15.09 -11.67
N ASP A 21 15.18 14.03 -11.54
CA ASP A 21 16.64 14.06 -11.62
C ASP A 21 17.13 14.65 -12.95
N GLY A 22 16.55 14.20 -14.06
CA GLY A 22 16.84 14.72 -15.39
C GLY A 22 16.52 16.21 -15.51
N VAL A 23 15.38 16.66 -14.99
CA VAL A 23 14.97 18.07 -15.02
C VAL A 23 15.93 18.95 -14.22
N HIS A 24 16.35 18.54 -13.02
CA HIS A 24 17.31 19.30 -12.22
C HIS A 24 18.62 19.53 -12.97
N MET A 25 19.18 18.48 -13.55
CA MET A 25 20.41 18.56 -14.32
C MET A 25 20.24 19.36 -15.62
N LEU A 26 19.17 19.14 -16.38
CA LEU A 26 18.94 19.86 -17.63
C LEU A 26 18.64 21.34 -17.41
N SER A 27 18.00 21.71 -16.30
CA SER A 27 17.72 23.09 -15.94
C SER A 27 19.00 23.87 -15.67
N HIS A 28 19.93 23.32 -14.88
CA HIS A 28 21.23 23.95 -14.61
C HIS A 28 22.10 24.04 -15.87
N TYR A 29 22.18 22.96 -16.65
CA TYR A 29 22.86 22.96 -17.95
C TYR A 29 22.28 24.03 -18.89
N GLY A 30 20.95 24.07 -19.04
CA GLY A 30 20.26 25.02 -19.91
C GLY A 30 20.47 26.47 -19.46
N HIS A 31 20.46 26.72 -18.14
CA HIS A 31 20.78 28.02 -17.57
C HIS A 31 22.20 28.48 -17.95
N ASN A 32 23.20 27.63 -17.76
CA ASN A 32 24.60 27.98 -18.06
C ASN A 32 24.84 28.21 -19.56
N VAL A 33 24.27 27.37 -20.43
CA VAL A 33 24.39 27.56 -21.89
C VAL A 33 23.74 28.88 -22.34
N ARG A 34 22.61 29.27 -21.74
CA ARG A 34 21.95 30.58 -22.02
C ARG A 34 22.82 31.76 -21.62
N HIS A 35 23.65 31.60 -20.59
CA HIS A 35 24.59 32.63 -20.13
C HIS A 35 25.94 32.58 -20.86
N GLY A 36 26.01 31.89 -22.00
CA GLY A 36 27.18 31.89 -22.88
C GLY A 36 28.27 30.89 -22.49
N VAL A 37 28.03 30.02 -21.51
CA VAL A 37 28.96 28.96 -21.14
C VAL A 37 28.97 27.87 -22.21
N SER A 38 30.17 27.38 -22.59
CA SER A 38 30.29 26.28 -23.55
C SER A 38 29.53 25.04 -23.08
N ARG A 39 28.96 24.25 -24.00
CA ARG A 39 28.13 23.07 -23.65
C ARG A 39 28.83 22.09 -22.71
N VAL A 40 30.12 21.83 -22.95
CA VAL A 40 30.91 20.91 -22.11
C VAL A 40 31.07 21.47 -20.69
N GLU A 41 31.42 22.75 -20.58
CA GLU A 41 31.63 23.39 -19.27
C GLU A 41 30.32 23.57 -18.50
N ALA A 42 29.25 23.93 -19.19
CA ALA A 42 27.91 24.03 -18.62
C ALA A 42 27.43 22.70 -18.02
N MET A 43 27.74 21.58 -18.70
CA MET A 43 27.37 20.25 -18.23
C MET A 43 28.23 19.82 -17.04
N LYS A 44 29.54 20.09 -17.06
CA LYS A 44 30.43 19.83 -15.90
C LYS A 44 29.94 20.55 -14.66
N GLU A 45 29.63 21.84 -14.79
CA GLU A 45 29.13 22.64 -13.66
C GLU A 45 27.76 22.13 -13.19
N SER A 46 26.90 21.73 -14.12
CA SER A 46 25.61 21.13 -13.78
C SER A 46 25.75 19.84 -12.99
N ILE A 47 26.65 18.94 -13.39
CA ILE A 47 26.91 17.69 -12.66
C ILE A 47 27.50 18.03 -11.29
N HIS A 48 28.50 18.90 -11.22
CA HIS A 48 29.16 19.27 -9.97
C HIS A 48 28.19 19.85 -8.93
N SER A 49 27.28 20.73 -9.36
CA SER A 49 26.29 21.36 -8.48
C SER A 49 25.13 20.45 -8.08
N ASN A 50 24.71 19.51 -8.94
CA ASN A 50 23.51 18.69 -8.71
C ASN A 50 23.80 17.28 -8.21
N PHE A 51 25.01 16.73 -8.39
CA PHE A 51 25.30 15.34 -8.06
C PHE A 51 25.04 15.00 -6.58
N ALA A 52 25.61 15.77 -5.65
CA ALA A 52 25.46 15.48 -4.22
C ALA A 52 24.01 15.68 -3.72
N PRO A 53 23.30 16.78 -4.07
CA PRO A 53 21.88 16.92 -3.75
C PRO A 53 21.02 15.78 -4.31
N MET A 54 21.22 15.40 -5.58
CA MET A 54 20.47 14.32 -6.22
C MET A 54 20.78 12.95 -5.60
N LEU A 55 22.04 12.69 -5.26
CA LEU A 55 22.41 11.44 -4.58
C LEU A 55 21.70 11.37 -3.22
N PHE A 56 21.69 12.48 -2.47
CA PHE A 56 21.03 12.54 -1.17
C PHE A 56 19.53 12.27 -1.29
N THR A 57 18.83 12.93 -2.22
CA THR A 57 17.38 12.74 -2.41
C THR A 57 17.05 11.30 -2.82
N ASN A 58 17.84 10.70 -3.72
CA ASN A 58 17.65 9.32 -4.15
C ASN A 58 17.90 8.32 -3.01
N VAL A 59 18.97 8.50 -2.24
CA VAL A 59 19.27 7.65 -1.07
C VAL A 59 18.17 7.75 -0.02
N THR A 60 17.72 8.96 0.33
CA THR A 60 16.63 9.13 1.31
C THR A 60 15.32 8.53 0.81
N SER A 61 15.03 8.63 -0.49
CA SER A 61 13.84 8.02 -1.09
C SER A 61 13.91 6.50 -1.08
N ALA A 62 15.07 5.93 -1.45
CA ALA A 62 15.31 4.50 -1.38
C ALA A 62 15.18 3.97 0.05
N LEU A 63 15.75 4.67 1.05
CA LEU A 63 15.58 4.32 2.47
C LEU A 63 14.10 4.40 2.90
N GLY A 64 13.36 5.42 2.46
CA GLY A 64 11.92 5.52 2.67
C GLY A 64 11.16 4.29 2.16
N TYR A 65 11.44 3.84 0.93
CA TYR A 65 10.85 2.62 0.38
C TYR A 65 11.31 1.34 1.09
N LEU A 66 12.55 1.28 1.56
CA LEU A 66 13.05 0.13 2.33
C LEU A 66 12.34 -0.03 3.68
N THR A 67 11.75 1.03 4.24
CA THR A 67 10.92 0.90 5.46
C THR A 67 9.70 0.00 5.24
N MET A 68 9.25 -0.20 3.99
CA MET A 68 8.16 -1.13 3.68
C MET A 68 8.50 -2.60 3.98
N ASN A 69 9.79 -2.94 4.17
CA ASN A 69 10.19 -4.26 4.63
C ASN A 69 9.71 -4.56 6.07
N MET A 70 9.28 -3.56 6.82
CA MET A 70 8.68 -3.72 8.15
C MET A 70 7.18 -4.04 8.12
N SER A 71 6.57 -4.13 6.92
CA SER A 71 5.15 -4.46 6.74
C SER A 71 4.91 -5.97 6.86
N ASP A 72 3.83 -6.38 7.53
CA ASP A 72 3.39 -7.79 7.58
C ASP A 72 2.80 -8.29 6.24
N VAL A 73 2.53 -7.38 5.31
CA VAL A 73 1.98 -7.68 3.97
C VAL A 73 3.14 -7.85 2.95
N PRO A 74 3.46 -9.09 2.50
CA PRO A 74 4.64 -9.36 1.65
C PRO A 74 4.69 -8.59 0.31
N PRO A 75 3.56 -8.32 -0.38
CA PRO A 75 3.55 -7.45 -1.56
C PRO A 75 4.22 -6.09 -1.37
N PHE A 76 4.07 -5.45 -0.21
CA PHE A 76 4.69 -4.15 0.07
C PHE A 76 6.19 -4.24 0.29
N GLN A 77 6.67 -5.32 0.90
CA GLN A 77 8.11 -5.58 1.04
C GLN A 77 8.76 -5.71 -0.35
N THR A 78 8.11 -6.45 -1.25
CA THR A 78 8.59 -6.61 -2.63
C THR A 78 8.60 -5.28 -3.38
N LEU A 79 7.52 -4.48 -3.26
CA LEU A 79 7.43 -3.14 -3.86
C LEU A 79 8.57 -2.24 -3.35
N GLY A 80 8.79 -2.20 -2.04
CA GLY A 80 9.83 -1.38 -1.41
C GLY A 80 11.22 -1.71 -1.96
N ASN A 81 11.57 -2.98 -2.07
CA ASN A 81 12.87 -3.41 -2.59
C ASN A 81 13.04 -3.10 -4.08
N VAL A 82 12.01 -3.36 -4.90
CA VAL A 82 12.06 -3.07 -6.35
C VAL A 82 12.20 -1.58 -6.61
N VAL A 83 11.45 -0.74 -5.91
CA VAL A 83 11.50 0.72 -6.08
C VAL A 83 12.83 1.28 -5.56
N ALA A 84 13.28 0.88 -4.37
CA ALA A 84 14.55 1.35 -3.81
C ALA A 84 15.73 1.03 -4.75
N PHE A 85 15.80 -0.19 -5.27
CA PHE A 85 16.81 -0.56 -6.26
C PHE A 85 16.65 0.22 -7.57
N GLY A 86 15.42 0.31 -8.08
CA GLY A 86 15.12 0.99 -9.33
C GLY A 86 15.47 2.47 -9.32
N ILE A 87 15.19 3.17 -8.21
CA ILE A 87 15.56 4.58 -8.00
C ILE A 87 17.08 4.76 -8.05
N MET A 88 17.84 3.91 -7.35
CA MET A 88 19.31 4.00 -7.35
C MET A 88 19.89 3.74 -8.74
N VAL A 89 19.39 2.72 -9.45
CA VAL A 89 19.81 2.44 -10.83
C VAL A 89 19.45 3.60 -11.76
N ALA A 90 18.23 4.14 -11.64
CA ALA A 90 17.77 5.28 -12.44
C ALA A 90 18.62 6.53 -12.20
N PHE A 91 19.07 6.79 -10.97
CA PHE A 91 20.01 7.88 -10.67
C PHE A 91 21.32 7.71 -11.43
N PHE A 92 21.96 6.54 -11.37
CA PHE A 92 23.22 6.30 -12.08
C PHE A 92 23.06 6.37 -13.60
N ILE A 93 21.96 5.84 -14.12
CA ILE A 93 21.61 5.98 -15.54
C ILE A 93 21.43 7.45 -15.88
N THR A 94 20.75 8.24 -15.05
CA THR A 94 20.49 9.65 -15.32
C THR A 94 21.79 10.45 -15.37
N VAL A 95 22.63 10.33 -14.34
CA VAL A 95 23.93 11.03 -14.26
C VAL A 95 24.90 10.60 -15.37
N GLY A 96 24.84 9.36 -15.85
CA GLY A 96 25.68 8.89 -16.95
C GLY A 96 25.13 9.23 -18.34
N LEU A 97 23.87 8.87 -18.58
CA LEU A 97 23.24 8.87 -19.90
C LEU A 97 22.79 10.27 -20.32
N VAL A 98 22.20 11.06 -19.42
CA VAL A 98 21.66 12.38 -19.80
C VAL A 98 22.77 13.33 -20.24
N PRO A 99 23.91 13.46 -19.53
CA PRO A 99 25.03 14.28 -20.01
C PRO A 99 25.59 13.80 -21.35
N ALA A 100 25.74 12.48 -21.52
CA ALA A 100 26.25 11.90 -22.76
C ALA A 100 25.33 12.22 -23.95
N LEU A 101 24.03 11.98 -23.81
CA LEU A 101 23.05 12.29 -24.85
C LEU A 101 23.01 13.79 -25.15
N MET A 102 23.04 14.63 -24.12
CA MET A 102 23.01 16.08 -24.31
C MET A 102 24.27 16.66 -24.94
N LEU A 103 25.42 15.98 -24.89
CA LEU A 103 26.65 16.42 -25.54
C LEU A 103 26.79 15.86 -26.97
N ILE A 104 26.28 14.65 -27.22
CA ILE A 104 26.33 13.98 -28.54
C ILE A 104 25.27 14.53 -29.50
N LEU A 105 24.05 14.75 -29.01
CA LEU A 105 22.96 15.23 -29.87
C LEU A 105 23.24 16.67 -30.33
N PRO A 106 22.93 17.01 -31.60
CA PRO A 106 23.09 18.37 -32.09
C PRO A 106 22.28 19.31 -31.20
N GLY A 107 22.95 20.30 -30.62
CA GLY A 107 22.32 21.22 -29.69
C GLY A 107 21.22 21.98 -30.42
N GLY A 108 19.96 21.76 -30.02
CA GLY A 108 18.88 22.66 -30.39
C GLY A 108 19.25 24.07 -29.96
N LYS A 109 18.83 25.10 -30.73
CA LYS A 109 18.98 26.49 -30.30
C LYS A 109 18.38 26.61 -28.92
N VAL A 110 19.22 26.73 -27.89
CA VAL A 110 18.74 27.01 -26.54
C VAL A 110 18.16 28.40 -26.64
N HIS A 111 16.83 28.48 -26.78
CA HIS A 111 16.14 29.75 -26.81
C HIS A 111 16.62 30.52 -25.57
N SER A 112 17.20 31.69 -25.79
CA SER A 112 17.24 32.71 -24.77
C SER A 112 15.77 32.94 -24.43
N GLN A 113 15.30 32.30 -23.37
CA GLN A 113 14.16 32.87 -22.67
C GLN A 113 14.68 34.24 -22.26
N GLU A 114 14.15 35.30 -22.90
CA GLU A 114 13.93 36.53 -22.15
C GLU A 114 13.38 36.07 -20.81
N GLU A 115 14.01 36.49 -19.71
CA GLU A 115 13.40 36.32 -18.40
C GLU A 115 12.01 36.94 -18.51
N SER A 116 11.02 36.08 -18.78
CA SER A 116 9.64 36.49 -18.73
C SER A 116 9.47 36.83 -17.27
N LYS A 117 9.55 38.13 -16.97
CA LYS A 117 9.11 38.68 -15.70
C LYS A 117 7.64 38.37 -15.66
N PHE A 118 7.31 37.16 -15.22
CA PHE A 118 5.96 36.75 -14.91
C PHE A 118 5.56 37.69 -13.78
N LYS A 119 4.97 38.84 -14.12
CA LYS A 119 4.54 39.87 -13.16
C LYS A 119 3.65 39.26 -12.07
N LEU A 120 2.96 38.18 -12.42
CA LEU A 120 2.22 37.34 -11.49
C LEU A 120 3.12 36.65 -10.44
N MET A 121 4.25 36.04 -10.86
CA MET A 121 5.22 35.43 -9.95
C MET A 121 5.88 36.47 -9.04
N GLU A 122 6.28 37.63 -9.57
CA GLU A 122 6.84 38.73 -8.76
C GLU A 122 5.82 39.22 -7.72
N ARG A 123 4.53 39.34 -8.11
CA ARG A 123 3.44 39.70 -7.20
C ARG A 123 3.20 38.65 -6.12
N TYR A 124 3.27 37.37 -6.46
CA TYR A 124 3.17 36.29 -5.47
C TYR A 124 4.35 36.32 -4.50
N GLN A 125 5.58 36.45 -4.99
CA GLN A 125 6.77 36.53 -4.14
C GLN A 125 6.69 37.70 -3.16
N THR A 126 6.36 38.91 -3.63
CA THR A 126 6.20 40.08 -2.74
C THR A 126 5.06 39.91 -1.75
N PHE A 127 3.93 39.33 -2.16
CA PHE A 127 2.84 39.01 -1.24
C PHE A 127 3.27 38.05 -0.13
N PHE A 128 3.94 36.95 -0.49
CA PHE A 128 4.45 35.95 0.45
C PHE A 128 5.45 36.55 1.43
N LEU A 129 6.43 37.31 0.93
CA LEU A 129 7.46 37.93 1.76
C LEU A 129 6.88 38.96 2.73
N ASN A 130 5.93 39.79 2.28
CA ASN A 130 5.27 40.80 3.11
C ASN A 130 4.34 40.21 4.18
N HIS A 131 3.85 38.98 4.00
CA HIS A 131 2.90 38.33 4.91
C HIS A 131 3.43 37.04 5.54
N ARG A 132 4.74 36.80 5.52
CA ARG A 132 5.38 35.53 5.91
C ARG A 132 4.90 34.96 7.26
N TYR A 133 4.74 35.81 8.29
CA TYR A 133 4.28 35.36 9.60
C TYR A 133 2.79 35.00 9.60
N LYS A 134 1.94 35.76 8.91
CA LYS A 134 0.51 35.43 8.77
C LYS A 134 0.32 34.12 8.00
N MET A 135 1.15 33.87 6.99
CA MET A 135 1.13 32.62 6.23
C MET A 135 1.64 31.44 7.05
N LEU A 136 2.69 31.62 7.85
CA LEU A 136 3.18 30.60 8.77
C LEU A 136 2.12 30.24 9.83
N PHE A 137 1.55 31.23 10.51
CA PHE A 137 0.50 30.97 11.51
C PHE A 137 -0.78 30.44 10.85
N GLY A 138 -1.11 30.91 9.65
CA GLY A 138 -2.21 30.39 8.86
C GLY A 138 -2.02 28.93 8.45
N SER A 139 -0.82 28.53 8.01
CA SER A 139 -0.54 27.14 7.65
C SER A 139 -0.49 26.23 8.87
N LEU A 140 0.05 26.70 10.01
CA LEU A 140 0.00 25.98 11.28
C LEU A 140 -1.44 25.77 11.75
N LEU A 141 -2.26 26.82 11.71
CA LEU A 141 -3.68 26.72 12.05
C LEU A 141 -4.42 25.78 11.09
N PHE A 142 -4.15 25.89 9.80
CA PHE A 142 -4.74 25.01 8.78
C PHE A 142 -4.38 23.54 9.03
N THR A 143 -3.10 23.26 9.29
CA THR A 143 -2.64 21.90 9.63
C THR A 143 -3.27 21.41 10.93
N ALA A 144 -3.43 22.25 11.95
CA ALA A 144 -4.10 21.89 13.19
C ALA A 144 -5.59 21.59 12.98
N VAL A 145 -6.28 22.39 12.17
CA VAL A 145 -7.68 22.18 11.82
C VAL A 145 -7.83 20.86 11.05
N VAL A 146 -7.06 20.64 9.97
CA VAL A 146 -7.11 19.38 9.21
C VAL A 146 -6.72 18.18 10.09
N GLY A 147 -5.68 18.34 10.93
CA GLY A 147 -5.24 17.33 11.89
C GLY A 147 -6.31 16.96 12.92
N SER A 148 -7.18 17.90 13.31
CA SER A 148 -8.30 17.61 14.21
C SER A 148 -9.32 16.63 13.62
N PHE A 149 -9.37 16.48 12.30
CA PHE A 149 -10.23 15.51 11.62
C PHE A 149 -9.63 14.11 11.52
N VAL A 150 -8.42 13.85 12.03
CA VAL A 150 -7.80 12.51 12.00
C VAL A 150 -8.67 11.44 12.64
N THR A 151 -9.45 11.78 13.68
CA THR A 151 -10.37 10.85 14.35
C THR A 151 -11.56 10.41 13.49
N HIS A 152 -11.80 11.06 12.34
CA HIS A 152 -12.86 10.70 11.40
C HIS A 152 -12.39 9.70 10.33
N ASN A 153 -11.10 9.36 10.29
CA ASN A 153 -10.59 8.31 9.42
C ASN A 153 -11.17 6.97 9.85
N LYS A 154 -11.85 6.29 8.92
CA LYS A 154 -12.32 4.92 9.10
C LYS A 154 -11.33 3.98 8.45
N PHE A 155 -10.90 2.96 9.18
CA PHE A 155 -10.15 1.86 8.59
C PHE A 155 -11.13 1.05 7.76
N ASP A 156 -10.78 0.84 6.50
CA ASP A 156 -11.53 0.00 5.59
C ASP A 156 -10.57 -1.04 5.02
N ASP A 157 -10.89 -2.31 5.23
CA ASP A 157 -10.09 -3.47 4.77
C ASP A 157 -10.95 -4.40 3.89
N SER A 158 -11.98 -3.81 3.28
CA SER A 158 -12.92 -4.52 2.44
C SER A 158 -12.31 -4.76 1.06
N PHE A 159 -11.62 -5.90 0.84
CA PHE A 159 -10.94 -6.17 -0.43
C PHE A 159 -11.81 -5.97 -1.69
N HIS A 160 -13.08 -6.34 -1.63
CA HIS A 160 -14.01 -6.15 -2.75
C HIS A 160 -14.29 -4.67 -3.07
N GLU A 161 -14.10 -3.72 -2.14
CA GLU A 161 -14.27 -2.27 -2.34
C GLU A 161 -13.14 -1.63 -3.14
N TYR A 162 -12.01 -2.31 -3.30
CA TYR A 162 -10.96 -1.86 -4.23
C TYR A 162 -11.34 -2.02 -5.71
N PHE A 163 -12.38 -2.81 -6.01
CA PHE A 163 -12.84 -3.03 -7.38
C PHE A 163 -13.96 -2.05 -7.74
N ASP A 164 -13.87 -1.52 -8.96
CA ASP A 164 -14.91 -0.63 -9.49
C ASP A 164 -16.28 -1.33 -9.54
N GLN A 165 -17.35 -0.59 -9.25
CA GLN A 165 -18.74 -1.05 -9.22
C GLN A 165 -19.24 -1.63 -10.55
N THR A 166 -18.56 -1.33 -11.66
CA THR A 166 -18.88 -1.88 -12.98
C THR A 166 -18.32 -3.29 -13.22
N THR A 167 -17.41 -3.77 -12.38
CA THR A 167 -16.80 -5.10 -12.54
C THR A 167 -17.76 -6.22 -12.11
N GLU A 168 -17.78 -7.32 -12.86
CA GLU A 168 -18.62 -8.49 -12.57
C GLU A 168 -18.34 -9.06 -11.17
N PHE A 169 -17.07 -9.14 -10.78
CA PHE A 169 -16.65 -9.57 -9.44
C PHE A 169 -17.26 -8.71 -8.33
N ARG A 170 -17.24 -7.38 -8.48
CA ARG A 170 -17.82 -6.45 -7.49
C ARG A 170 -19.32 -6.65 -7.37
N GLN A 171 -20.04 -6.71 -8.49
CA GLN A 171 -21.50 -6.89 -8.52
C GLN A 171 -21.93 -8.23 -7.92
N ALA A 172 -21.23 -9.32 -8.25
CA ALA A 172 -21.51 -10.65 -7.71
C ALA A 172 -21.24 -10.74 -6.20
N THR A 173 -20.19 -10.07 -5.73
CA THR A 173 -19.85 -10.01 -4.30
C THR A 173 -20.89 -9.21 -3.52
N ASP A 174 -21.30 -8.04 -4.02
CA ASP A 174 -22.34 -7.22 -3.40
C ASP A 174 -23.68 -7.96 -3.33
N PHE A 175 -24.05 -8.65 -4.42
CA PHE A 175 -25.26 -9.49 -4.43
C PHE A 175 -25.19 -10.60 -3.37
N THR A 176 -24.04 -11.26 -3.23
CA THR A 176 -23.81 -12.31 -2.23
C THR A 176 -23.88 -11.77 -0.80
N LEU A 177 -23.29 -10.60 -0.53
CA LEU A 177 -23.37 -9.96 0.78
C LEU A 177 -24.80 -9.57 1.18
N GLN A 178 -25.62 -9.15 0.22
CA GLN A 178 -26.99 -8.73 0.47
C GLN A 178 -28.00 -9.89 0.58
N HIS A 179 -27.75 -11.02 -0.08
CA HIS A 179 -28.73 -12.11 -0.22
C HIS A 179 -28.30 -13.45 0.40
N LEU A 180 -27.02 -13.65 0.72
CA LEU A 180 -26.47 -14.90 1.24
C LEU A 180 -25.75 -14.67 2.58
N THR A 181 -24.98 -15.65 3.05
CA THR A 181 -24.26 -15.62 4.35
C THR A 181 -23.02 -14.70 4.37
N GLY A 182 -22.85 -13.86 3.35
CA GLY A 182 -21.69 -12.99 3.15
C GLY A 182 -20.45 -13.71 2.60
N VAL A 183 -19.42 -12.93 2.27
CA VAL A 183 -18.14 -13.44 1.69
C VAL A 183 -16.96 -13.40 2.66
N TYR A 184 -17.15 -12.80 3.84
CA TYR A 184 -16.12 -12.67 4.87
C TYR A 184 -16.26 -13.77 5.90
N LEU A 185 -15.24 -14.62 5.98
CA LEU A 185 -15.16 -15.73 6.93
C LEU A 185 -14.11 -15.42 7.99
N MET A 186 -14.42 -15.72 9.25
CA MET A 186 -13.46 -15.70 10.35
C MET A 186 -13.21 -17.13 10.80
N ASP A 187 -11.97 -17.58 10.66
CA ASP A 187 -11.56 -18.93 11.03
C ASP A 187 -10.87 -18.96 12.39
N PHE A 188 -11.35 -19.82 13.28
CA PHE A 188 -10.73 -20.09 14.58
C PHE A 188 -10.11 -21.48 14.59
N SER A 189 -8.80 -21.55 14.71
CA SER A 189 -8.07 -22.83 14.86
C SER A 189 -7.94 -23.17 16.35
N ILE A 190 -8.59 -24.27 16.77
CA ILE A 190 -8.55 -24.76 18.15
C ILE A 190 -7.66 -26.00 18.19
N GLU A 191 -6.51 -25.89 18.84
CA GLU A 191 -5.54 -26.98 18.92
C GLU A 191 -5.90 -27.97 20.04
N ALA A 192 -5.87 -29.27 19.72
CA ALA A 192 -6.03 -30.33 20.70
C ALA A 192 -4.70 -30.65 21.40
N SER A 193 -4.71 -30.89 22.71
CA SER A 193 -3.48 -31.08 23.51
C SER A 193 -2.68 -32.35 23.18
N LYS A 194 -3.25 -33.29 22.40
CA LYS A 194 -2.59 -34.53 22.01
C LYS A 194 -3.13 -35.04 20.65
N PRO A 195 -2.38 -35.90 19.95
CA PRO A 195 -2.87 -36.57 18.75
C PRO A 195 -4.19 -37.31 19.02
N GLY A 196 -5.19 -37.08 18.18
CA GLY A 196 -6.56 -37.61 18.36
C GLY A 196 -7.38 -36.93 19.45
N GLY A 197 -6.86 -35.88 20.09
CA GLY A 197 -7.54 -35.16 21.18
C GLY A 197 -8.83 -34.45 20.76
N ILE A 198 -9.07 -34.28 19.47
CA ILE A 198 -10.31 -33.72 18.93
C ILE A 198 -11.54 -34.59 19.25
N ASN A 199 -11.34 -35.88 19.50
CA ASN A 199 -12.39 -36.84 19.83
C ASN A 199 -12.66 -36.90 21.35
N GLU A 200 -11.97 -36.10 22.16
CA GLU A 200 -12.25 -36.07 23.59
C GLU A 200 -13.54 -35.29 23.88
N PRO A 201 -14.46 -35.84 24.70
CA PRO A 201 -15.69 -35.16 25.07
C PRO A 201 -15.46 -33.75 25.63
N ALA A 202 -14.37 -33.56 26.40
CA ALA A 202 -14.01 -32.26 26.95
C ALA A 202 -13.62 -31.24 25.86
N PHE A 203 -12.92 -31.67 24.80
CA PHE A 203 -12.57 -30.82 23.67
C PHE A 203 -13.82 -30.43 22.87
N LEU A 204 -14.65 -31.44 22.55
CA LEU A 204 -15.90 -31.23 21.83
C LEU A 204 -16.85 -30.30 22.58
N GLN A 205 -17.00 -30.49 23.89
CA GLN A 205 -17.86 -29.65 24.72
C GLN A 205 -17.38 -28.19 24.75
N LYS A 206 -16.08 -27.96 24.98
CA LYS A 206 -15.53 -26.59 24.97
C LYS A 206 -15.69 -25.91 23.62
N THR A 207 -15.45 -26.64 22.53
CA THR A 207 -15.60 -26.14 21.16
C THR A 207 -17.07 -25.79 20.87
N ASP A 208 -18.00 -26.58 21.39
CA ASP A 208 -19.42 -26.35 21.23
C ASP A 208 -19.93 -25.17 22.05
N GLU A 209 -19.48 -25.04 23.29
CA GLU A 209 -19.75 -23.87 24.14
C GLU A 209 -19.26 -22.57 23.46
N PHE A 210 -18.04 -22.59 22.91
CA PHE A 210 -17.51 -21.47 22.14
C PHE A 210 -18.33 -21.18 20.87
N SER A 211 -18.71 -22.22 20.12
CA SER A 211 -19.53 -22.09 18.92
C SER A 211 -20.91 -21.50 19.24
N ASN A 212 -21.54 -21.93 20.34
CA ASN A 212 -22.83 -21.41 20.80
C ASN A 212 -22.72 -19.96 21.28
N TRP A 213 -21.62 -19.60 21.95
CA TRP A 213 -21.33 -18.21 22.32
C TRP A 213 -21.18 -17.32 21.08
N LEU A 214 -20.47 -17.78 20.03
CA LEU A 214 -20.35 -17.05 18.76
C LEU A 214 -21.72 -16.81 18.11
N ARG A 215 -22.60 -17.82 18.09
CA ARG A 215 -23.97 -17.71 17.56
C ARG A 215 -24.83 -16.66 18.28
N GLN A 216 -24.47 -16.27 19.50
CA GLN A 216 -25.21 -15.26 20.27
C GLN A 216 -24.78 -13.82 19.95
N GLN A 217 -23.68 -13.62 19.22
CA GLN A 217 -23.19 -12.29 18.88
C GLN A 217 -24.02 -11.70 17.72
N PRO A 218 -24.46 -10.43 17.81
CA PRO A 218 -25.35 -9.83 16.81
C PRO A 218 -24.71 -9.67 15.42
N GLU A 219 -23.38 -9.63 15.35
CA GLU A 219 -22.62 -9.52 14.09
C GLU A 219 -22.42 -10.87 13.40
N VAL A 220 -22.69 -12.00 14.07
CA VAL A 220 -22.42 -13.34 13.55
C VAL A 220 -23.66 -13.89 12.84
N LEU A 221 -23.59 -13.99 11.52
CA LEU A 221 -24.67 -14.54 10.70
C LEU A 221 -24.73 -16.08 10.79
N HIS A 222 -23.58 -16.74 10.78
CA HIS A 222 -23.51 -18.21 10.79
C HIS A 222 -22.19 -18.70 11.41
N VAL A 223 -22.23 -19.85 12.08
CA VAL A 223 -21.06 -20.54 12.61
C VAL A 223 -21.01 -21.94 12.01
N ASN A 224 -19.91 -22.26 11.35
CA ASN A 224 -19.59 -23.61 10.89
C ASN A 224 -18.59 -24.23 11.87
N THR A 225 -18.92 -25.37 12.45
CA THR A 225 -18.07 -26.02 13.47
C THR A 225 -18.08 -27.53 13.32
N PHE A 226 -16.97 -28.16 13.70
CA PHE A 226 -16.82 -29.61 13.71
C PHE A 226 -17.82 -30.29 14.66
N THR A 227 -18.20 -29.63 15.76
CA THR A 227 -19.14 -30.19 16.75
C THR A 227 -20.53 -30.41 16.18
N ASP A 228 -20.98 -29.59 15.22
CA ASP A 228 -22.28 -29.75 14.57
C ASP A 228 -22.31 -30.97 13.65
N ILE A 229 -21.17 -31.33 13.04
CA ILE A 229 -21.01 -32.55 12.26
C ILE A 229 -21.14 -33.76 13.18
N MET A 230 -20.46 -33.74 14.34
CA MET A 230 -20.53 -34.82 15.33
C MET A 230 -21.96 -35.02 15.86
N LYS A 231 -22.67 -33.94 16.21
CA LYS A 231 -24.09 -34.02 16.63
C LYS A 231 -24.99 -34.57 15.53
N ARG A 232 -24.76 -34.17 14.28
CA ARG A 232 -25.54 -34.64 13.13
C ARG A 232 -25.29 -36.12 12.85
N LEU A 233 -24.04 -36.57 12.95
CA LEU A 233 -23.68 -37.97 12.80
C LEU A 233 -24.34 -38.82 13.91
N ASN A 234 -24.27 -38.36 15.16
CA ASN A 234 -24.93 -39.03 16.28
C ASN A 234 -26.44 -39.15 16.06
N LYS A 235 -27.11 -38.07 15.63
CA LYS A 235 -28.53 -38.09 15.24
C LYS A 235 -28.81 -39.13 14.14
N ASN A 236 -27.99 -39.18 13.10
CA ASN A 236 -28.18 -40.10 11.98
C ASN A 236 -28.02 -41.57 12.37
N MET A 237 -27.01 -41.88 13.20
CA MET A 237 -26.79 -43.23 13.75
C MET A 237 -27.96 -43.73 14.61
N HIS A 238 -28.76 -42.80 15.15
CA HIS A 238 -29.94 -43.10 15.95
C HIS A 238 -31.25 -42.90 15.17
N GLY A 239 -31.24 -43.16 13.86
CA GLY A 239 -32.45 -43.14 13.03
C GLY A 239 -33.05 -41.75 12.83
N ASP A 240 -32.20 -40.72 12.76
CA ASP A 240 -32.56 -39.31 12.63
C ASP A 240 -33.42 -38.76 13.78
N ASP A 241 -33.33 -39.34 14.97
CA ASP A 241 -34.02 -38.86 16.19
C ASP A 241 -33.51 -37.44 16.59
N PRO A 242 -34.37 -36.40 16.56
CA PRO A 242 -33.99 -35.06 16.98
C PRO A 242 -33.44 -34.97 18.41
N ALA A 243 -33.84 -35.87 19.32
CA ALA A 243 -33.34 -35.90 20.70
C ALA A 243 -31.86 -36.30 20.80
N GLN A 244 -31.31 -36.90 19.74
CA GLN A 244 -29.92 -37.37 19.65
C GLN A 244 -29.00 -36.37 18.96
N TYR A 245 -29.45 -35.13 18.72
CA TYR A 245 -28.58 -34.02 18.30
C TYR A 245 -27.71 -33.51 19.46
N LYS A 246 -26.83 -34.39 19.94
CA LYS A 246 -25.97 -34.21 21.12
C LYS A 246 -24.57 -34.72 20.82
N LEU A 247 -23.59 -34.21 21.55
CA LEU A 247 -22.20 -34.64 21.43
C LEU A 247 -22.00 -36.05 22.02
N PRO A 248 -21.02 -36.82 21.51
CA PRO A 248 -20.63 -38.10 22.11
C PRO A 248 -20.14 -37.92 23.55
N GLU A 249 -20.63 -38.76 24.46
CA GLU A 249 -20.25 -38.74 25.88
C GLU A 249 -18.91 -39.44 26.16
N SER A 250 -18.40 -40.23 25.21
CA SER A 250 -17.14 -40.98 25.33
C SER A 250 -16.31 -40.89 24.06
N ARG A 251 -15.00 -41.06 24.23
CA ARG A 251 -14.03 -41.07 23.12
C ARG A 251 -14.34 -42.18 22.10
N ASP A 252 -14.67 -43.39 22.57
CA ASP A 252 -14.97 -44.52 21.69
C ASP A 252 -16.18 -44.27 20.79
N ARG A 253 -17.13 -43.43 21.23
CA ARG A 253 -18.29 -43.01 20.42
C ARG A 253 -17.99 -41.83 19.51
N ALA A 254 -16.94 -41.07 19.80
CA ALA A 254 -16.46 -39.98 18.94
C ALA A 254 -15.51 -40.48 17.85
N GLU A 255 -14.91 -41.67 18.02
CA GLU A 255 -14.01 -42.31 17.05
C GLU A 255 -14.72 -43.24 16.05
N GLN A 256 -16.00 -43.54 16.25
CA GLN A 256 -16.86 -44.34 15.35
C GLN A 256 -17.56 -43.47 14.32
#